data_AF-A0A3D3UES3-F1
#
_entry.id   AF-A0A3D3UES3-F1
#
_cell.length_a   1.000
_cell.length_b   1.000
_cell.length_c   1.000
_cell.angle_alpha   90.00
_cell.angle_beta   90.00
_cell.angle_gamma   90.00
#
_symmetry.space_group_name_H-M   'P 1'
#
loop_
_entity.id
_entity.type
_entity.pdbx_description
1 polymer ?
#
loop_
_entity_poly.entity_id
_entity_poly.type
_entity_poly.pdbx_seq_one_letter_code
_entity_poly.pdbx_strand_id
1 'polypeptide(L)'
;MGGFLAALALAWRYTPLADFADPEQLKPWLADIAGNEWAMLIVPLLYIAGALVIFPVTVLIAATALLFEPLQAFGIACAGALSAAAVTYAIGALCGKQFLRDLMGQRINRVSRALAKQGVLSVMAIRLVPIAPFSIINLVAGVSHIGFIPYLLGTILGMVPGIIIFTALGNRLRQMIAAPSTEDIVILIGIIIVWIAMSVGLQAVIKSRRG
;
A
#
# COMPACT_ATOMS: atom_id res chain seq x y z
N MET A 1 11.31 17.38 12.97
CA MET A 1 9.89 17.19 12.58
C MET A 1 9.34 18.43 11.85
N GLY A 2 9.52 19.64 12.38
CA GLY A 2 8.97 20.88 11.78
C GLY A 2 9.43 21.20 10.35
N GLY A 3 10.70 20.97 10.02
CA GLY A 3 11.21 21.25 8.65
C GLY A 3 10.62 20.34 7.56
N PHE A 4 10.32 19.08 7.88
CA PHE A 4 9.67 18.16 6.93
C PHE A 4 8.21 18.53 6.70
N LEU A 5 7.48 18.89 7.76
CA LEU A 5 6.10 19.36 7.66
C LEU A 5 6.02 20.70 6.92
N ALA A 6 6.97 21.60 7.14
CA ALA A 6 7.09 22.85 6.39
C ALA A 6 7.41 22.60 4.91
N ALA A 7 8.32 21.67 4.59
CA ALA A 7 8.61 21.28 3.22
C ALA A 7 7.41 20.61 2.53
N LEU A 8 6.63 19.80 3.25
CA LEU A 8 5.38 19.21 2.75
C LEU A 8 4.30 20.26 2.53
N ALA A 9 4.17 21.23 3.45
CA ALA A 9 3.24 22.34 3.32
C ALA A 9 3.62 23.28 2.16
N LEU A 10 4.93 23.51 1.96
CA LEU A 10 5.45 24.26 0.83
C LEU A 10 5.25 23.49 -0.48
N ALA A 11 5.53 22.19 -0.51
CA ALA A 11 5.25 21.35 -1.67
C ALA A 11 3.74 21.35 -2.00
N TRP A 12 2.87 21.21 -1.00
CA TRP A 12 1.42 21.30 -1.15
C TRP A 12 0.96 22.64 -1.72
N ARG A 13 1.63 23.73 -1.34
CA ARG A 13 1.25 25.09 -1.75
C ARG A 13 1.85 25.54 -3.08
N TYR A 14 2.99 24.98 -3.48
CA TYR A 14 3.77 25.44 -4.63
C TYR A 14 3.92 24.40 -5.74
N THR A 15 3.37 23.20 -5.59
CA THR A 15 3.30 22.20 -6.66
C THR A 15 1.83 21.83 -6.94
N PRO A 16 1.51 21.24 -8.11
CA PRO A 16 0.15 20.84 -8.46
C PRO A 16 -0.40 19.69 -7.59
N LEU A 17 0.32 19.25 -6.55
CA LEU A 17 -0.08 18.15 -5.67
C LEU A 17 -1.42 18.43 -4.97
N ALA A 18 -1.74 19.70 -4.68
CA ALA A 18 -3.03 20.10 -4.15
C ALA A 18 -4.16 19.92 -5.17
N ASP A 19 -3.88 20.14 -6.46
CA ASP A 19 -4.84 19.97 -7.55
C ASP A 19 -5.15 18.48 -7.78
N PHE A 20 -4.15 17.60 -7.62
CA PHE A 20 -4.34 16.14 -7.60
C PHE A 20 -5.04 15.61 -6.36
N ALA A 21 -5.23 16.43 -5.32
CA ALA A 21 -5.99 16.07 -4.13
C ALA A 21 -7.42 16.62 -4.15
N ASP A 22 -7.75 17.47 -5.11
CA ASP A 22 -9.09 18.01 -5.32
C ASP A 22 -9.99 16.93 -5.98
N PRO A 23 -11.01 16.43 -5.29
CA PRO A 23 -11.89 15.40 -5.83
C PRO A 23 -12.57 15.82 -7.13
N GLU A 24 -12.80 17.13 -7.34
CA GLU A 24 -13.43 17.66 -8.56
C GLU A 24 -12.54 17.55 -9.79
N GLN A 25 -11.21 17.72 -9.65
CA GLN A 25 -10.26 17.60 -10.76
C GLN A 25 -9.86 16.15 -11.04
N LEU A 26 -9.91 15.29 -10.01
CA LEU A 26 -9.69 13.86 -10.16
C LEU A 26 -10.86 13.18 -10.89
N LYS A 27 -12.12 13.57 -10.63
CA LYS A 27 -13.32 12.98 -11.22
C LYS A 27 -13.25 12.74 -12.74
N PRO A 28 -12.89 13.72 -13.60
CA PRO A 28 -12.83 13.50 -15.04
C PRO A 28 -11.73 12.52 -15.46
N TRP A 29 -10.54 12.60 -14.88
CA TRP A 29 -9.45 11.64 -15.13
C TRP A 29 -9.81 10.23 -14.66
N LEU A 30 -10.45 10.14 -13.51
CA LEU A 30 -10.92 8.90 -12.92
C LEU A 30 -12.06 8.26 -13.75
N ALA A 31 -12.98 9.08 -14.26
CA ALA A 31 -14.04 8.64 -15.17
C ALA A 31 -13.49 8.18 -16.52
N ASP A 32 -12.49 8.88 -17.07
CA ASP A 32 -11.79 8.47 -18.29
C ASP A 32 -11.09 7.14 -18.08
N ILE A 33 -10.36 6.95 -16.97
CA ILE A 33 -9.70 5.67 -16.68
C ILE A 33 -10.72 4.55 -16.49
N ALA A 34 -11.82 4.80 -15.76
CA ALA A 34 -12.82 3.77 -15.47
C ALA A 34 -13.66 3.38 -16.71
N GLY A 35 -13.92 4.34 -17.61
CA GLY A 35 -14.64 4.13 -18.87
C GLY A 35 -13.76 3.59 -20.00
N ASN A 36 -12.44 3.55 -19.82
CA ASN A 36 -11.50 3.09 -20.82
C ASN A 36 -11.33 1.57 -20.74
N GLU A 37 -11.43 0.88 -21.89
CA GLU A 37 -11.23 -0.57 -22.00
C GLU A 37 -9.85 -1.03 -21.49
N TRP A 38 -8.86 -0.12 -21.49
CA TRP A 38 -7.49 -0.37 -21.01
C TRP A 38 -7.32 -0.21 -19.49
N ALA A 39 -8.40 0.11 -18.74
CA ALA A 39 -8.36 0.25 -17.28
C ALA A 39 -7.69 -0.94 -16.58
N MET A 40 -8.00 -2.15 -17.05
CA MET A 40 -7.47 -3.41 -16.53
C MET A 40 -5.95 -3.56 -16.69
N LEU A 41 -5.32 -2.77 -17.58
CA LEU A 41 -3.87 -2.74 -17.80
C LEU A 41 -3.23 -1.52 -17.14
N ILE A 42 -3.87 -0.35 -17.21
CA ILE A 42 -3.35 0.89 -16.65
C ILE A 42 -3.24 0.79 -15.12
N VAL A 43 -4.27 0.29 -14.45
CA VAL A 43 -4.29 0.25 -12.98
C VAL A 43 -3.17 -0.65 -12.42
N PRO A 44 -2.94 -1.88 -12.91
CA PRO A 44 -1.77 -2.66 -12.50
C PRO A 44 -0.42 -1.98 -12.74
N LEU A 45 -0.26 -1.22 -13.83
CA LEU A 45 0.95 -0.44 -14.08
C LEU A 45 1.15 0.66 -13.04
N LEU A 46 0.08 1.35 -12.62
CA LEU A 46 0.12 2.32 -11.53
C LEU A 46 0.51 1.67 -10.20
N TYR A 47 0.05 0.44 -9.94
CA TYR A 47 0.48 -0.31 -8.76
C TYR A 47 1.97 -0.64 -8.78
N ILE A 48 2.49 -1.05 -9.95
CA ILE A 48 3.92 -1.28 -10.12
C ILE A 48 4.69 0.02 -9.87
N ALA A 49 4.32 1.11 -10.55
CA ALA A 49 4.96 2.41 -10.40
C ALA A 49 4.94 2.90 -8.94
N GLY A 50 3.78 2.79 -8.28
CA GLY A 50 3.63 3.10 -6.87
C GLY A 50 4.54 2.24 -5.98
N ALA A 51 4.60 0.94 -6.23
CA ALA A 51 5.46 0.06 -5.44
C ALA A 51 6.96 0.38 -5.62
N LEU A 52 7.40 0.79 -6.82
CA LEU A 52 8.79 1.19 -7.08
C LEU A 52 9.21 2.42 -6.27
N VAL A 53 8.28 3.34 -6.00
CA VAL A 53 8.53 4.53 -5.16
C VAL A 53 8.09 4.36 -3.71
N ILE A 54 7.78 3.12 -3.28
CA ILE A 54 7.33 2.78 -1.91
C ILE A 54 6.04 3.54 -1.53
N PHE A 55 5.17 3.78 -2.52
CA PHE A 55 3.87 4.39 -2.30
C PHE A 55 2.94 3.43 -1.51
N PRO A 56 2.07 3.93 -0.62
CA PRO A 56 1.17 3.08 0.15
C PRO A 56 0.18 2.32 -0.74
N VAL A 57 0.34 0.99 -0.82
CA VAL A 57 -0.56 0.13 -1.62
C VAL A 57 -2.03 0.23 -1.18
N THR A 58 -2.28 0.52 0.09
CA THR A 58 -3.64 0.72 0.62
C THR A 58 -4.35 1.91 0.00
N VAL A 59 -3.61 2.98 -0.33
CA VAL A 59 -4.16 4.16 -1.02
C VAL A 59 -4.55 3.78 -2.44
N LEU A 60 -3.73 2.98 -3.13
CA LEU A 60 -4.05 2.48 -4.47
C LEU A 60 -5.28 1.55 -4.47
N ILE A 61 -5.41 0.69 -3.45
CA ILE A 61 -6.59 -0.16 -3.26
C ILE A 61 -7.84 0.69 -3.01
N ALA A 62 -7.76 1.71 -2.17
CA ALA A 62 -8.87 2.62 -1.93
C ALA A 62 -9.25 3.41 -3.19
N ALA A 63 -8.28 3.92 -3.95
CA ALA A 63 -8.52 4.59 -5.22
C ALA A 63 -9.20 3.65 -6.23
N THR A 64 -8.75 2.40 -6.33
CA THR A 64 -9.38 1.39 -7.18
C THR A 64 -10.83 1.10 -6.74
N ALA A 65 -11.09 1.02 -5.44
CA ALA A 65 -12.44 0.85 -4.89
C ALA A 65 -13.36 2.07 -5.13
N LEU A 66 -12.78 3.28 -5.22
CA LEU A 66 -13.50 4.50 -5.59
C LEU A 66 -13.74 4.63 -7.09
N LEU A 67 -13.04 3.86 -7.91
CA LEU A 67 -13.15 3.91 -9.36
C LEU A 67 -14.18 2.94 -9.89
N PHE A 68 -14.06 1.67 -9.49
CA PHE A 68 -14.80 0.56 -10.08
C PHE A 68 -15.88 0.02 -9.13
N GLU A 69 -16.81 -0.74 -9.69
CA GLU A 69 -17.77 -1.51 -8.91
C GLU A 69 -17.06 -2.58 -8.05
N PRO A 70 -17.59 -2.96 -6.88
CA PRO A 70 -16.86 -3.76 -5.88
C PRO A 70 -16.18 -5.02 -6.42
N LEU A 71 -16.87 -5.80 -7.27
CA LEU A 71 -16.32 -7.03 -7.84
C LEU A 71 -15.18 -6.75 -8.83
N GLN A 72 -15.32 -5.72 -9.66
CA GLN A 72 -14.28 -5.29 -10.60
C GLN A 72 -13.08 -4.72 -9.84
N ALA A 73 -13.33 -3.85 -8.86
CA ALA A 73 -12.31 -3.28 -7.99
C ALA A 73 -11.51 -4.37 -7.28
N PHE A 74 -12.18 -5.42 -6.79
CA PHE A 74 -11.51 -6.57 -6.17
C PHE A 74 -10.55 -7.26 -7.13
N GLY A 75 -11.00 -7.59 -8.35
CA GLY A 75 -10.17 -8.24 -9.36
C GLY A 75 -8.97 -7.38 -9.77
N ILE A 76 -9.22 -6.10 -10.08
CA ILE A 76 -8.19 -5.15 -10.53
C ILE A 76 -7.18 -4.88 -9.40
N ALA A 77 -7.63 -4.69 -8.16
CA ALA A 77 -6.75 -4.46 -7.02
C ALA A 77 -5.89 -5.69 -6.71
N CYS A 78 -6.45 -6.90 -6.81
CA CYS A 78 -5.69 -8.15 -6.67
C CYS A 78 -4.62 -8.28 -7.76
N ALA A 79 -4.99 -8.04 -9.02
CA ALA A 79 -4.08 -8.08 -10.15
C ALA A 79 -2.95 -7.05 -9.98
N GLY A 80 -3.29 -5.79 -9.72
CA GLY A 80 -2.31 -4.72 -9.51
C GLY A 80 -1.37 -4.99 -8.34
N ALA A 81 -1.91 -5.43 -7.20
CA ALA A 81 -1.10 -5.80 -6.04
C ALA A 81 -0.16 -6.98 -6.36
N LEU A 82 -0.63 -8.02 -7.05
CA LEU A 82 0.22 -9.16 -7.40
C LEU A 82 1.27 -8.82 -8.45
N SER A 83 0.94 -8.05 -9.47
CA SER A 83 1.90 -7.57 -10.47
C SER A 83 3.00 -6.73 -9.81
N ALA A 84 2.63 -5.79 -8.94
CA ALA A 84 3.57 -5.00 -8.17
C ALA A 84 4.42 -5.85 -7.23
N ALA A 85 3.80 -6.83 -6.55
CA ALA A 85 4.48 -7.79 -5.69
C ALA A 85 5.51 -8.61 -6.46
N ALA A 86 5.18 -9.06 -7.68
CA ALA A 86 6.04 -9.86 -8.52
C ALA A 86 7.25 -9.06 -9.02
N VAL A 87 7.02 -7.84 -9.53
CA VAL A 87 8.09 -6.96 -10.04
C VAL A 87 9.06 -6.60 -8.93
N THR A 88 8.56 -6.15 -7.78
CA THR A 88 9.43 -5.75 -6.67
C THR A 88 10.09 -6.94 -5.97
N TYR A 89 9.48 -8.12 -5.97
CA TYR A 89 10.15 -9.36 -5.59
C TYR A 89 11.32 -9.67 -6.52
N ALA A 90 11.10 -9.59 -7.85
CA ALA A 90 12.14 -9.87 -8.84
C ALA A 90 13.31 -8.89 -8.71
N ILE A 91 13.04 -7.60 -8.49
CA ILE A 91 14.08 -6.60 -8.19
C ILE A 91 14.89 -7.01 -6.96
N GLY A 92 14.22 -7.44 -5.88
CA GLY A 92 14.90 -7.94 -4.69
C GLY A 92 15.81 -9.13 -5.01
N ALA A 93 15.29 -10.12 -5.73
CA ALA A 93 16.02 -11.32 -6.12
C ALA A 93 17.25 -11.00 -6.99
N LEU A 94 17.16 -10.01 -7.89
CA LEU A 94 18.24 -9.61 -8.78
C LEU A 94 19.30 -8.74 -8.09
N CYS A 95 18.90 -7.80 -7.23
CA CYS A 95 19.84 -6.90 -6.54
C CYS A 95 20.59 -7.59 -5.39
N GLY A 96 20.02 -8.64 -4.82
CA GLY A 96 20.66 -9.42 -3.77
C GLY A 96 20.72 -8.76 -2.39
N LYS A 97 21.22 -9.52 -1.42
CA LYS A 97 21.14 -9.18 0.01
C LYS A 97 21.97 -7.97 0.43
N GLN A 98 23.12 -7.77 -0.21
CA GLN A 98 24.02 -6.68 0.12
C GLN A 98 23.43 -5.33 -0.28
N PHE A 99 22.91 -5.22 -1.50
CA PHE A 99 22.24 -4.01 -2.00
C PHE A 99 21.09 -3.56 -1.08
N LEU A 100 20.19 -4.47 -0.69
CA LEU A 100 19.08 -4.11 0.19
C LEU A 100 19.55 -3.71 1.59
N ARG A 101 20.65 -4.29 2.07
CA ARG A 101 21.23 -3.93 3.36
C ARG A 101 21.85 -2.54 3.33
N ASP A 102 22.50 -2.18 2.22
CA ASP A 102 23.08 -0.85 2.03
C ASP A 102 21.98 0.21 1.89
N LEU A 103 20.86 -0.13 1.24
CA LEU A 103 19.72 0.77 1.06
C LEU A 103 18.89 0.98 2.34
N MET A 104 18.62 -0.09 3.10
CA MET A 104 17.63 -0.08 4.21
C MET A 104 18.22 -0.33 5.60
N GLY A 105 19.51 -0.62 5.69
CA GLY A 105 20.22 -0.88 6.94
C GLY A 105 19.59 -2.01 7.77
N GLN A 106 19.61 -1.86 9.10
CA GLN A 106 19.12 -2.90 10.02
C GLN A 106 17.58 -3.08 10.03
N ARG A 107 16.81 -2.20 9.36
CA ARG A 107 15.34 -2.34 9.30
C ARG A 107 14.92 -3.59 8.54
N ILE A 108 15.76 -4.04 7.60
CA ILE A 108 15.57 -5.28 6.84
C ILE A 108 15.49 -6.51 7.75
N ASN A 109 16.24 -6.50 8.86
CA ASN A 109 16.35 -7.67 9.74
C ASN A 109 15.03 -8.04 10.40
N ARG A 110 14.11 -7.08 10.62
CA ARG A 110 12.79 -7.42 11.18
C ARG A 110 11.95 -8.18 10.17
N VAL A 111 11.93 -7.72 8.92
CA VAL A 111 11.20 -8.37 7.83
C VAL A 111 11.82 -9.73 7.52
N SER A 112 13.15 -9.81 7.42
CA SER A 112 13.85 -11.08 7.22
C SER A 112 13.60 -12.09 8.33
N ARG A 113 13.50 -11.66 9.60
CA ARG A 113 13.15 -12.55 10.72
C ARG A 113 11.70 -13.03 10.65
N ALA A 114 10.76 -12.14 10.33
CA ALA A 114 9.36 -12.52 10.15
C ALA A 114 9.17 -13.50 8.97
N LEU A 115 10.01 -13.37 7.93
CA LEU A 115 10.07 -14.28 6.79
C LEU A 115 11.04 -15.46 6.98
N ALA A 116 11.64 -15.63 8.18
CA ALA A 116 12.65 -16.68 8.40
C ALA A 116 12.04 -18.08 8.33
N LYS A 117 10.79 -18.22 8.78
CA LYS A 117 9.98 -19.40 8.50
C LYS A 117 9.61 -19.31 7.03
N GLN A 118 10.20 -20.14 6.18
CA GLN A 118 9.97 -20.07 4.73
C GLN A 118 8.53 -20.53 4.41
N GLY A 119 7.91 -19.95 3.37
CA GLY A 119 6.65 -20.45 2.81
C GLY A 119 5.43 -19.52 2.91
N VAL A 120 4.30 -20.02 2.43
CA VAL A 120 3.04 -19.28 2.22
C VAL A 120 2.53 -18.64 3.51
N LEU A 121 2.48 -19.39 4.61
CA LEU A 121 1.91 -18.93 5.88
C LEU A 121 2.67 -17.76 6.48
N SER A 122 3.99 -17.74 6.37
CA SER A 122 4.82 -16.64 6.88
C SER A 122 4.63 -15.36 6.07
N VAL A 123 4.50 -15.50 4.75
CA VAL A 123 4.19 -14.36 3.88
C VAL A 123 2.77 -13.86 4.13
N MET A 124 1.79 -14.75 4.33
CA MET A 124 0.43 -14.36 4.71
C MET A 124 0.43 -13.61 6.06
N ALA A 125 1.09 -14.16 7.08
CA ALA A 125 1.14 -13.58 8.41
C ALA A 125 1.79 -12.18 8.41
N ILE A 126 2.91 -11.99 7.69
CA ILE A 126 3.56 -10.67 7.61
C ILE A 126 2.74 -9.63 6.84
N ARG A 127 1.80 -10.04 5.97
CA ARG A 127 0.88 -9.10 5.29
C ARG A 127 -0.24 -8.65 6.21
N LEU A 128 -0.71 -9.55 7.07
CA LEU A 128 -1.76 -9.25 8.04
C LEU A 128 -1.23 -8.36 9.18
N VAL A 129 0.04 -8.48 9.54
CA VAL A 129 0.67 -7.62 10.55
C VAL A 129 1.43 -6.48 9.86
N PRO A 130 1.08 -5.19 10.06
CA PRO A 130 1.68 -4.05 9.37
C PRO A 130 3.11 -3.73 9.89
N ILE A 131 4.05 -4.66 9.69
CA ILE A 131 5.42 -4.61 10.22
C ILE A 131 6.34 -3.72 9.35
N ALA A 132 6.04 -3.64 8.04
CA ALA A 132 6.78 -2.86 7.07
C ALA A 132 5.90 -2.48 5.86
N PRO A 133 6.27 -1.46 5.08
CA PRO A 133 5.61 -1.12 3.83
C PRO A 133 5.61 -2.29 2.83
N PHE A 134 4.58 -2.33 2.00
CA PHE A 134 4.36 -3.37 0.99
C PHE A 134 5.60 -3.67 0.15
N SER A 135 6.22 -2.64 -0.46
CA SER A 135 7.40 -2.79 -1.31
C SER A 135 8.61 -3.36 -0.56
N ILE A 136 8.78 -2.99 0.72
CA ILE A 136 9.88 -3.50 1.55
C ILE A 136 9.70 -5.00 1.77
N ILE A 137 8.49 -5.47 2.10
CA ILE A 137 8.23 -6.89 2.27
C ILE A 137 8.56 -7.66 0.98
N ASN A 138 8.20 -7.11 -0.18
CA ASN A 138 8.42 -7.74 -1.49
C ASN A 138 9.90 -7.89 -1.82
N LEU A 139 10.67 -6.81 -1.69
CA LEU A 139 12.11 -6.80 -1.93
C LEU A 139 12.83 -7.79 -1.01
N VAL A 140 12.47 -7.80 0.28
CA VAL A 140 13.08 -8.71 1.25
C VAL A 140 12.70 -10.15 0.97
N ALA A 141 11.46 -10.42 0.56
CA ALA A 141 11.06 -11.75 0.14
C ALA A 141 11.85 -12.24 -1.08
N GLY A 142 12.15 -11.35 -2.04
CA GLY A 142 12.98 -11.65 -3.21
C GLY A 142 14.41 -12.06 -2.89
N VAL A 143 15.00 -11.45 -1.85
CA VAL A 143 16.33 -11.79 -1.33
C VAL A 143 16.30 -13.02 -0.40
N SER A 144 15.13 -13.41 0.09
CA SER A 144 14.97 -14.52 1.01
C SER A 144 14.93 -15.86 0.28
N HIS A 145 15.01 -16.96 1.02
CA HIS A 145 14.90 -18.32 0.48
C HIS A 145 13.44 -18.72 0.14
N ILE A 146 12.52 -17.75 0.04
CA ILE A 146 11.11 -18.02 -0.26
C ILE A 146 10.96 -18.04 -1.78
N GLY A 147 10.58 -19.18 -2.34
CA GLY A 147 10.29 -19.29 -3.77
C GLY A 147 9.16 -18.35 -4.21
N PHE A 148 9.21 -17.95 -5.49
CA PHE A 148 8.26 -17.00 -6.08
C PHE A 148 6.78 -17.40 -5.91
N ILE A 149 6.46 -18.67 -6.15
CA ILE A 149 5.08 -19.17 -6.04
C ILE A 149 4.56 -19.16 -4.59
N PRO A 150 5.26 -19.73 -3.60
CA PRO A 150 4.88 -19.59 -2.19
C PRO A 150 4.72 -18.12 -1.74
N TYR A 151 5.57 -17.23 -2.25
CA TYR A 151 5.48 -15.81 -1.97
C TYR A 151 4.21 -15.15 -2.55
N LEU A 152 3.88 -15.42 -3.81
CA LEU A 152 2.65 -14.89 -4.42
C LEU A 152 1.40 -15.42 -3.74
N LEU A 153 1.36 -16.73 -3.44
CA LEU A 153 0.24 -17.34 -2.72
C LEU A 153 0.06 -16.73 -1.32
N GLY A 154 1.14 -16.57 -0.56
CA GLY A 154 1.05 -15.93 0.75
C GLY A 154 0.65 -14.46 0.66
N THR A 155 1.09 -13.76 -0.41
CA THR A 155 0.72 -12.36 -0.65
C THR A 155 -0.76 -12.23 -0.97
N ILE A 156 -1.30 -13.02 -1.89
CA ILE A 156 -2.73 -12.93 -2.22
C ILE A 156 -3.59 -13.32 -1.03
N LEU A 157 -3.28 -14.43 -0.34
CA LEU A 157 -4.05 -14.87 0.83
C LEU A 157 -4.00 -13.85 1.98
N GLY A 158 -2.86 -13.19 2.17
CA GLY A 158 -2.69 -12.16 3.20
C GLY A 158 -3.35 -10.83 2.87
N MET A 159 -3.57 -10.52 1.59
CA MET A 159 -4.14 -9.24 1.15
C MET A 159 -5.64 -9.32 0.81
N VAL A 160 -6.14 -10.46 0.35
CA VAL A 160 -7.55 -10.64 -0.05
C VAL A 160 -8.54 -10.15 1.01
N PRO A 161 -8.41 -10.49 2.31
CA PRO A 161 -9.35 -9.99 3.32
C PRO A 161 -9.39 -8.45 3.38
N GLY A 162 -8.23 -7.79 3.30
CA GLY A 162 -8.14 -6.33 3.28
C GLY A 162 -8.73 -5.73 2.01
N ILE A 163 -8.45 -6.34 0.84
CA ILE A 163 -8.98 -5.87 -0.45
C ILE A 163 -10.51 -6.00 -0.46
N ILE A 164 -11.08 -7.10 0.04
CA ILE A 164 -12.54 -7.27 0.16
C ILE A 164 -13.15 -6.14 1.01
N ILE A 165 -12.55 -5.83 2.16
CA ILE A 165 -13.03 -4.75 3.03
C ILE A 165 -13.02 -3.42 2.28
N PHE A 166 -11.89 -3.03 1.68
CA PHE A 166 -11.79 -1.76 0.96
C PHE A 166 -12.76 -1.66 -0.22
N THR A 167 -12.88 -2.73 -1.01
CA THR A 167 -13.72 -2.75 -2.21
C THR A 167 -15.21 -2.79 -1.87
N ALA A 168 -15.60 -3.48 -0.80
CA ALA A 168 -16.97 -3.42 -0.28
C ALA A 168 -17.34 -2.04 0.29
N LEU A 169 -16.36 -1.33 0.87
CA LEU A 169 -16.55 0.03 1.37
C LEU A 169 -16.48 1.10 0.26
N GLY A 170 -16.10 0.76 -0.98
CA GLY A 170 -15.93 1.70 -2.09
C GLY A 170 -17.13 2.62 -2.31
N ASN A 171 -18.34 2.07 -2.30
CA ASN A 171 -19.57 2.86 -2.48
C ASN A 171 -19.82 3.82 -1.32
N ARG A 172 -19.51 3.42 -0.08
CA ARG A 172 -19.60 4.31 1.09
C ARG A 172 -18.54 5.39 1.02
N LEU A 173 -17.31 5.06 0.66
CA LEU A 173 -16.24 6.04 0.46
C LEU A 173 -16.60 7.07 -0.61
N ARG A 174 -17.26 6.64 -1.70
CA ARG A 174 -17.72 7.54 -2.76
C ARG A 174 -18.80 8.51 -2.27
N GLN A 175 -19.74 8.02 -1.46
CA GLN A 175 -20.78 8.85 -0.81
C GLN A 175 -20.17 9.84 0.19
N MET A 176 -19.22 9.40 1.01
CA MET A 176 -18.48 10.27 1.95
C MET A 176 -17.77 11.42 1.24
N ILE A 177 -17.23 11.19 0.04
CA ILE A 177 -16.55 12.24 -0.74
C ILE A 177 -17.55 13.16 -1.44
N ALA A 178 -18.66 12.62 -1.96
CA ALA A 178 -19.65 13.39 -2.72
C ALA A 178 -20.55 14.27 -1.83
N ALA A 179 -20.88 13.81 -0.63
CA ALA A 179 -21.70 14.52 0.34
C ALA A 179 -21.20 14.21 1.77
N PRO A 180 -20.08 14.80 2.20
CA PRO A 180 -19.50 14.49 3.51
C PRO A 180 -20.46 14.87 4.63
N SER A 181 -20.95 13.87 5.37
CA SER A 181 -21.68 14.12 6.61
C SER A 181 -20.71 14.40 7.77
N THR A 182 -21.18 15.09 8.80
CA THR A 182 -20.38 15.35 10.01
C THR A 182 -19.93 14.04 10.67
N GLU A 183 -20.73 12.98 10.58
CA GLU A 183 -20.39 11.65 11.10
C GLU A 183 -19.23 11.00 10.32
N ASP A 184 -19.24 11.11 8.99
CA ASP A 184 -18.19 10.55 8.13
C ASP A 184 -16.84 11.22 8.37
N ILE A 185 -16.82 12.54 8.55
CA ILE A 185 -15.62 13.30 8.88
C ILE A 185 -15.05 12.86 10.23
N VAL A 186 -15.91 12.66 11.23
CA VAL A 186 -15.50 12.18 12.57
C VAL A 186 -14.93 10.76 12.49
N ILE A 187 -15.54 9.87 11.70
CA ILE A 187 -15.04 8.50 11.49
C ILE A 187 -13.66 8.53 10.80
N LEU A 188 -13.49 9.37 9.78
CA LEU A 188 -12.25 9.47 9.01
C LEU A 188 -11.11 10.04 9.87
N ILE A 189 -11.38 11.07 10.66
CA ILE A 189 -10.46 11.61 11.68
C ILE A 189 -10.12 10.52 12.71
N GLY A 190 -11.11 9.75 13.17
CA GLY A 190 -10.91 8.63 14.09
C GLY A 190 -9.97 7.57 13.52
N ILE A 191 -10.16 7.16 12.26
CA ILE A 191 -9.30 6.20 11.56
C ILE A 191 -7.87 6.75 11.44
N ILE A 192 -7.71 8.02 11.08
CA ILE A 192 -6.39 8.67 10.99
C ILE A 192 -5.70 8.71 12.36
N ILE A 193 -6.42 9.10 13.42
CA ILE A 193 -5.89 9.13 14.79
C ILE A 193 -5.49 7.73 15.24
N VAL A 194 -6.32 6.72 15.01
CA VAL A 194 -6.01 5.33 15.36
C VAL A 194 -4.80 4.83 14.57
N TRP A 195 -4.71 5.14 13.28
CA TRP A 195 -3.56 4.77 12.45
C TRP A 195 -2.27 5.44 12.91
N ILE A 196 -2.31 6.74 13.23
CA ILE A 196 -1.17 7.48 13.80
C ILE A 196 -0.80 6.89 15.17
N ALA A 197 -1.78 6.64 16.04
CA ALA A 197 -1.55 6.06 17.37
C ALA A 197 -0.95 4.65 17.29
N MET A 198 -1.44 3.80 16.37
CA MET A 198 -0.84 2.49 16.10
C MET A 198 0.57 2.62 15.55
N SER A 199 0.81 3.53 14.60
CA SER A 199 2.14 3.75 14.02
C SER A 199 3.15 4.24 15.06
N VAL A 200 2.76 5.21 15.89
CA VAL A 200 3.59 5.76 16.99
C VAL A 200 3.76 4.75 18.11
N GLY A 201 2.70 4.04 18.50
CA GLY A 201 2.74 3.00 19.53
C GLY A 201 3.63 1.82 19.11
N LEU A 202 3.52 1.38 17.86
CA LEU A 202 4.39 0.36 17.30
C LEU A 202 5.86 0.84 17.30
N GLN A 203 6.12 2.08 16.89
CA GLN A 203 7.46 2.68 16.95
C GLN A 203 8.01 2.77 18.38
N ALA A 204 7.16 3.11 19.35
CA ALA A 204 7.53 3.20 20.77
C ALA A 204 7.87 1.83 21.36
N VAL A 205 7.05 0.80 21.10
CA VAL A 205 7.29 -0.58 21.53
C VAL A 205 8.57 -1.14 20.92
N ILE A 206 8.82 -0.83 19.65
CA ILE A 206 10.06 -1.20 18.95
C ILE A 206 11.29 -0.53 19.58
N LYS A 207 11.17 0.74 19.96
CA LYS A 207 12.27 1.51 20.55
C LYS A 207 12.54 1.08 22.00
N SER A 208 11.50 0.73 22.75
CA SER A 208 11.57 0.19 24.12
C SER A 208 12.25 -1.19 24.19
N ARG A 209 12.15 -2.03 23.15
CA ARG A 209 12.83 -3.35 23.10
C ARG A 209 14.28 -3.30 22.59
N ARG A 210 14.86 -2.10 22.40
CA ARG A 210 16.24 -1.90 21.91
C ARG A 210 17.15 -1.19 22.92
N GLY A 211 16.64 -0.76 24.06
CA GLY A 211 17.43 -0.36 25.23
C GLY A 211 17.42 -1.48 26.26
#